data_AF-A0A950DCX1-F1
#
_entry.id   AF-A0A950DCX1-F1
#
_cell.length_a   1.000
_cell.length_b   1.000
_cell.length_c   1.000
_cell.angle_alpha   90.00
_cell.angle_beta   90.00
_cell.angle_gamma   90.00
#
_symmetry.space_group_name_H-M   'P 1'
#
loop_
_entity.id
_entity.type
_entity.pdbx_description
1 polymer ?
#
loop_
_entity_poly.entity_id
_entity_poly.type
_entity_poly.pdbx_seq_one_letter_code
_entity_poly.pdbx_strand_id
1 'polypeptide(L)'
;MLPAGQRDYSSIRLSRHALERFVERFGVEPESAGELLRRVLSRTRRLGRNPENGAIAVLAVHAERALVAIVQDSSCLTVLTWNQFVPRLGEFGRSKMPRKWGRMLDRLVEPPDAEHEKKP
;
A
#
# COMPACT_ATOMS: atom_id res chain seq x y z
N MET A 1 -11.59 -12.29 7.73
CA MET A 1 -10.14 -12.53 7.88
C MET A 1 -9.44 -12.02 6.62
N LEU A 2 -8.29 -11.34 6.73
CA LEU A 2 -7.53 -10.94 5.55
C LEU A 2 -6.75 -12.14 4.98
N PRO A 3 -6.59 -12.25 3.64
CA PRO A 3 -5.78 -13.29 3.02
C PRO A 3 -4.34 -13.32 3.55
N ALA A 4 -3.69 -14.49 3.49
CA ALA A 4 -2.34 -14.68 4.02
C ALA A 4 -1.33 -13.66 3.46
N GLY A 5 -0.63 -12.98 4.36
CA GLY A 5 0.36 -11.96 4.02
C GLY A 5 -0.21 -10.55 3.77
N GLN A 6 -1.52 -10.36 3.81
CA GLN A 6 -2.13 -9.04 3.84
C GLN A 6 -2.16 -8.45 5.27
N ARG A 7 -2.22 -7.13 5.34
CA ARG A 7 -2.28 -6.36 6.59
C ARG A 7 -3.24 -5.18 6.43
N ASP A 8 -3.97 -4.90 7.51
CA ASP A 8 -4.85 -3.73 7.64
C ASP A 8 -4.09 -2.62 8.38
N TYR A 9 -3.99 -1.46 7.74
CA TYR A 9 -3.45 -0.21 8.28
C TYR A 9 -4.49 0.92 8.21
N SER A 10 -5.77 0.63 7.98
CA SER A 10 -6.83 1.65 7.83
C SER A 10 -7.07 2.49 9.09
N SER A 11 -6.69 1.98 10.26
CA SER A 11 -6.87 2.63 11.57
C SER A 11 -5.70 3.55 11.99
N ILE A 12 -4.60 3.58 11.22
CA ILE A 12 -3.44 4.40 11.57
C ILE A 12 -3.69 5.89 11.33
N ARG A 13 -2.93 6.74 12.01
CA ARG A 13 -2.98 8.20 11.78
C ARG A 13 -2.53 8.49 10.35
N LEU A 14 -3.24 9.37 9.66
CA LEU A 14 -2.80 9.90 8.36
C LEU A 14 -2.12 11.25 8.59
N SER A 15 -0.86 11.38 8.18
CA SER A 15 -0.19 12.67 8.21
C SER A 15 -0.81 13.60 7.15
N ARG A 16 -0.76 14.91 7.41
CA ARG A 16 -1.15 15.92 6.40
C ARG A 16 -0.37 15.72 5.11
N HIS A 17 0.93 15.46 5.23
CA HIS A 17 1.80 15.22 4.10
C HIS A 17 1.40 13.98 3.29
N ALA A 18 0.97 12.90 3.93
CA ALA A 18 0.48 11.72 3.24
C ALA A 18 -0.78 12.00 2.42
N LEU A 19 -1.71 12.80 2.96
CA LEU A 19 -2.93 13.20 2.24
C LEU A 19 -2.61 14.09 1.04
N GLU A 20 -1.75 15.11 1.22
CA GLU A 20 -1.31 15.99 0.14
C GLU A 20 -0.67 15.19 -0.99
N ARG A 21 0.25 14.28 -0.66
CA ARG A 21 0.90 13.42 -1.66
C ARG A 21 -0.06 12.43 -2.30
N PHE A 22 -1.11 12.00 -1.60
CA PHE A 22 -2.13 11.13 -2.17
C PHE A 22 -2.94 11.86 -3.25
N VAL A 23 -3.42 13.07 -2.94
CA VAL A 23 -4.09 13.97 -3.88
C VAL A 23 -3.22 14.22 -5.11
N GLU A 24 -1.99 14.71 -4.89
CA GLU A 24 -1.09 15.10 -5.98
C GLU A 24 -0.70 13.93 -6.91
N ARG A 25 -0.44 12.74 -6.36
CA ARG A 25 0.16 11.62 -7.12
C ARG A 25 -0.89 10.71 -7.74
N PHE A 26 -2.07 10.65 -7.14
CA PHE A 26 -3.15 9.75 -7.52
C PHE A 26 -4.39 10.47 -8.05
N GLY A 27 -4.42 11.80 -8.04
CA GLY A 27 -5.52 12.59 -8.62
C GLY A 27 -6.83 12.43 -7.84
N VAL A 28 -6.73 12.33 -6.52
CA VAL A 28 -7.87 12.14 -5.63
C VAL A 28 -8.39 13.48 -5.14
N GLU A 29 -9.72 13.65 -5.07
CA GLU A 29 -10.32 14.86 -4.53
C GLU A 29 -9.91 15.11 -3.06
N PRO A 30 -9.50 16.34 -2.69
CA PRO A 30 -9.01 16.66 -1.36
C PRO A 30 -9.96 16.29 -0.22
N GLU A 31 -11.28 16.53 -0.37
CA GLU A 31 -12.25 16.22 0.68
C GLU A 31 -12.41 14.72 0.90
N SER A 32 -12.20 13.91 -0.15
CA SER A 32 -12.35 12.45 -0.12
C SER A 32 -11.04 11.72 0.22
N ALA A 33 -9.90 12.40 0.16
CA ALA A 33 -8.57 11.80 0.26
C ALA A 33 -8.37 10.99 1.55
N GLY A 34 -8.88 11.49 2.68
CA GLY A 34 -8.76 10.81 3.97
C GLY A 34 -9.51 9.48 4.05
N GLU A 35 -10.75 9.45 3.58
CA GLU A 35 -11.55 8.21 3.57
C GLU A 35 -10.98 7.20 2.57
N LEU A 36 -10.65 7.67 1.36
CA LEU A 36 -10.10 6.82 0.31
C LEU A 36 -8.75 6.23 0.70
N LEU A 37 -7.85 7.01 1.32
CA LEU A 37 -6.57 6.49 1.77
C LEU A 37 -6.73 5.44 2.86
N ARG A 38 -7.67 5.62 3.81
CA ARG A 38 -7.98 4.56 4.80
C ARG A 38 -8.48 3.29 4.12
N ARG A 39 -9.36 3.42 3.14
CA ARG A 39 -9.89 2.28 2.37
C ARG A 39 -8.77 1.54 1.65
N VAL A 40 -7.87 2.26 0.99
CA VAL A 40 -6.67 1.68 0.35
C VAL A 40 -5.78 0.97 1.37
N LEU A 41 -5.58 1.57 2.55
CA LEU A 41 -4.77 0.98 3.62
C LEU A 41 -5.43 -0.20 4.35
N SER A 42 -6.71 -0.49 4.10
CA SER A 42 -7.37 -1.68 4.67
C SER A 42 -6.86 -3.00 4.07
N ARG A 43 -6.29 -2.93 2.86
CA ARG A 43 -5.78 -4.08 2.12
C ARG A 43 -4.39 -3.79 1.60
N THR A 44 -3.39 -4.15 2.39
CA THR A 44 -1.99 -3.91 2.05
C THR A 44 -1.14 -5.15 2.15
N ARG A 45 0.07 -5.08 1.59
CA ARG A 45 1.14 -6.05 1.80
C ARG A 45 2.43 -5.36 2.18
N ARG A 46 3.05 -5.78 3.29
CA ARG A 46 4.35 -5.24 3.68
C ARG A 46 5.43 -5.64 2.68
N LEU A 47 6.15 -4.65 2.16
CA LEU A 47 7.30 -4.84 1.29
C LEU A 47 8.57 -5.09 2.11
N GLY A 48 8.80 -4.26 3.13
CA GLY A 48 10.02 -4.34 3.94
C GLY A 48 10.00 -3.34 5.08
N ARG A 49 11.11 -3.26 5.83
CA ARG A 49 11.33 -2.28 6.89
C ARG A 49 12.72 -1.69 6.71
N ASN A 50 12.81 -0.38 6.82
CA ASN A 50 14.08 0.31 6.84
C ASN A 50 14.74 0.07 8.21
N PRO A 51 15.95 -0.52 8.25
CA PRO A 51 16.62 -0.86 9.51
C PRO A 51 17.17 0.37 10.24
N GLU A 52 17.41 1.49 9.56
CA GLU A 52 18.02 2.69 10.12
C GLU A 52 17.02 3.51 10.96
N ASN A 53 15.78 3.64 10.48
CA ASN A 53 14.75 4.44 11.15
C ASN A 53 13.51 3.65 11.56
N GLY A 54 13.41 2.38 11.17
CA GLY A 54 12.29 1.51 11.53
C GLY A 54 11.03 1.70 10.68
N ALA A 55 11.02 2.60 9.68
CA ALA A 55 9.88 2.82 8.79
C ALA A 55 9.55 1.57 7.97
N ILE A 56 8.26 1.38 7.67
CA ILE A 56 7.75 0.21 6.96
C ILE A 56 7.16 0.67 5.63
N ALA A 57 7.61 0.04 4.54
CA ALA A 57 6.98 0.22 3.23
C ALA A 57 5.85 -0.81 3.08
N VAL A 58 4.63 -0.32 2.85
CA VAL A 58 3.45 -1.16 2.60
C VAL A 58 2.87 -0.86 1.23
N LEU A 59 2.62 -1.92 0.46
CA LEU A 59 2.05 -1.87 -0.87
C LEU A 59 0.53 -1.96 -0.79
N ALA A 60 -0.15 -1.13 -1.56
CA ALA A 60 -1.58 -1.17 -1.82
C ALA A 60 -1.84 -0.88 -3.31
N VAL A 61 -3.10 -0.94 -3.72
CA VAL A 61 -3.54 -0.56 -5.06
C VAL A 61 -4.66 0.47 -4.95
N HIS A 62 -4.57 1.53 -5.74
CA HIS A 62 -5.60 2.55 -5.87
C HIS A 62 -5.78 2.89 -7.36
N ALA A 63 -7.02 2.82 -7.85
CA ALA A 63 -7.35 3.08 -9.26
C ALA A 63 -6.39 2.36 -10.24
N GLU A 64 -6.22 1.04 -10.05
CA GLU A 64 -5.33 0.17 -10.84
C GLU A 64 -3.83 0.51 -10.77
N ARG A 65 -3.45 1.51 -9.95
CA ARG A 65 -2.08 1.96 -9.79
C ARG A 65 -1.52 1.50 -8.45
N ALA A 66 -0.28 1.02 -8.46
CA ALA A 66 0.43 0.64 -7.25
C ALA A 66 0.76 1.88 -6.40
N LEU A 67 0.36 1.80 -5.12
CA LEU A 67 0.62 2.80 -4.09
C LEU A 67 1.53 2.18 -3.02
N VAL A 68 2.58 2.89 -2.63
CA VAL A 68 3.43 2.48 -1.50
C VAL A 68 3.30 3.49 -0.38
N ALA A 69 2.68 3.12 0.73
CA ALA A 69 2.65 3.96 1.92
C ALA A 69 3.87 3.68 2.80
N ILE A 70 4.44 4.75 3.35
CA ILE A 70 5.50 4.67 4.36
C ILE A 70 4.86 4.86 5.73
N VAL A 71 4.91 3.81 6.53
CA VAL A 71 4.29 3.75 7.85
C VAL A 71 5.36 3.70 8.93
N GLN A 72 5.23 4.54 9.96
CA GLN A 72 6.10 4.55 11.13
C GLN A 72 5.28 4.96 12.35
N ASP A 73 5.50 4.31 13.49
CA ASP A 73 4.86 4.64 14.77
C ASP A 73 3.33 4.85 14.68
N SER A 74 2.64 3.90 14.01
CA SER A 74 1.19 3.94 13.79
C SER A 74 0.70 5.18 13.02
N SER A 75 1.55 5.72 12.14
CA SER A 75 1.25 6.85 11.28
C SER A 75 1.68 6.60 9.83
N CYS A 76 0.83 6.94 8.87
CA CYS A 76 1.20 7.01 7.46
C CYS A 76 1.89 8.35 7.21
N LEU A 77 3.20 8.33 6.98
CA LEU A 77 4.03 9.52 6.82
C LEU A 77 3.94 10.11 5.42
N THR A 78 3.93 9.25 4.39
CA THR A 78 3.81 9.64 2.98
C THR A 78 3.30 8.48 2.13
N VAL A 79 2.86 8.75 0.91
CA VAL A 79 2.48 7.74 -0.10
C VAL A 79 3.22 7.97 -1.40
N LEU A 80 3.87 6.97 -1.93
CA LEU A 80 4.69 7.03 -3.15
C LEU A 80 4.01 6.27 -4.27
N THR A 81 4.24 6.70 -5.52
CA THR A 81 4.00 5.82 -6.66
C THR A 81 5.07 4.72 -6.70
N TRP A 82 4.79 3.62 -7.39
CA TRP A 82 5.80 2.56 -7.56
C TRP A 82 7.12 3.10 -8.15
N ASN A 83 7.06 3.94 -9.18
CA ASN A 83 8.25 4.51 -9.81
C ASN A 83 9.08 5.37 -8.84
N GLN A 84 8.43 6.07 -7.91
CA GLN A 84 9.12 6.84 -6.87
C GLN A 84 9.73 5.94 -5.78
N PHE A 85 9.14 4.76 -5.55
CA PHE A 85 9.61 3.82 -4.53
C PHE A 85 10.72 2.89 -5.03
N VAL A 86 10.75 2.52 -6.31
CA VAL A 86 11.74 1.58 -6.88
C VAL A 86 13.20 1.92 -6.51
N PRO A 87 13.67 3.18 -6.62
CA PRO A 87 15.03 3.54 -6.23
C PRO A 87 15.34 3.29 -4.74
N ARG A 88 14.31 3.24 -3.90
CA ARG A 88 14.40 3.06 -2.44
C ARG A 88 14.25 1.61 -1.99
N LEU A 89 14.07 0.65 -2.92
CA LEU A 89 13.87 -0.77 -2.56
C LEU A 89 14.97 -1.31 -1.63
N GLY A 90 16.22 -0.91 -1.89
CA GLY A 90 17.38 -1.30 -1.09
C GLY A 90 17.27 -0.86 0.36
N GLU A 91 16.74 0.35 0.60
CA GLU A 91 16.53 0.91 1.95
C GLU A 91 15.57 0.03 2.78
N PHE A 92 14.67 -0.72 2.14
CA PHE A 92 13.69 -1.58 2.80
C PHE A 92 14.09 -3.07 2.74
N GLY A 93 15.36 -3.37 2.53
CA GLY A 93 15.90 -4.74 2.54
C GLY A 93 15.56 -5.55 1.29
N ARG A 94 15.26 -4.88 0.16
CA ARG A 94 15.00 -5.54 -1.12
C ARG A 94 15.99 -5.10 -2.19
N SER A 95 16.68 -6.06 -2.80
CA SER A 95 17.54 -5.81 -3.95
C SER A 95 16.79 -5.79 -5.29
N LYS A 96 15.60 -6.41 -5.34
CA LYS A 96 14.81 -6.58 -6.57
C LYS A 96 13.31 -6.48 -6.30
N MET A 97 12.57 -6.23 -7.37
CA MET A 97 11.11 -6.28 -7.39
C MET A 97 10.59 -7.64 -6.90
N PRO A 98 9.47 -7.68 -6.15
CA PRO A 98 8.85 -8.95 -5.76
C PRO A 98 8.57 -9.84 -6.97
N ARG A 99 8.92 -11.13 -6.88
CA ARG A 99 8.52 -12.14 -7.88
C ARG A 99 7.00 -12.21 -7.96
N LYS A 100 6.46 -12.49 -9.16
CA LYS A 100 5.00 -12.57 -9.43
C LYS A 100 4.27 -11.28 -9.07
N TRP A 101 4.82 -10.14 -9.49
CA TRP A 101 4.29 -8.80 -9.19
C TRP A 101 2.82 -8.61 -9.60
N GLY A 102 2.44 -8.95 -10.84
CA GLY A 102 1.05 -8.82 -11.32
C GLY A 102 0.06 -9.56 -10.41
N ARG A 103 0.27 -10.87 -10.23
CA ARG A 103 -0.53 -11.70 -9.31
C ARG A 103 -0.60 -11.16 -7.89
N MET A 104 0.46 -10.50 -7.42
CA MET A 104 0.45 -9.89 -6.09
C MET A 104 -0.44 -8.65 -6.04
N LEU A 105 -0.45 -7.82 -7.09
CA LEU A 105 -1.34 -6.67 -7.20
C LEU A 105 -2.80 -7.12 -7.33
N ASP A 106 -3.07 -8.16 -8.14
CA ASP A 106 -4.43 -8.69 -8.35
C ASP A 106 -5.08 -9.06 -7.01
N ARG A 107 -4.34 -9.76 -6.14
CA ARG A 107 -4.81 -10.15 -4.79
C ARG A 107 -5.12 -8.98 -3.86
N LEU A 108 -4.55 -7.79 -4.10
CA LEU A 108 -4.83 -6.60 -3.30
C LEU A 108 -6.13 -5.90 -3.74
N VAL A 109 -6.58 -6.18 -4.96
CA VAL A 109 -7.82 -5.64 -5.54
C VAL A 109 -8.97 -6.64 -5.41
N GLU A 110 -8.69 -7.94 -5.51
CA GLU A 110 -9.68 -9.01 -5.40
C GLU A 110 -10.41 -8.97 -4.04
N PRO A 111 -11.75 -8.97 -4.05
CA PRO A 111 -12.51 -9.17 -2.82
C PRO A 111 -12.28 -10.58 -2.28
N PRO A 112 -12.26 -10.77 -0.94
CA PRO A 112 -11.89 -12.03 -0.29
C PRO A 112 -12.80 -13.23 -0.67
N ASP A 113 -13.97 -12.99 -1.26
CA ASP A 113 -14.95 -14.01 -1.62
C ASP A 113 -14.78 -14.57 -3.05
N ALA A 114 -13.75 -14.13 -3.81
CA ALA A 114 -13.50 -14.65 -5.16
C ALA A 114 -12.96 -16.09 -5.19
N GLU A 115 -12.66 -16.69 -4.02
CA GLU A 115 -12.30 -18.10 -3.89
C GLU A 115 -13.54 -18.94 -3.49
N HIS A 116 -14.57 -19.05 -4.34
CA HIS A 116 -15.54 -20.17 -4.38
C HIS A 116 -16.45 -20.08 -5.62
N GLU A 117 -15.88 -20.02 -6.83
CA GLU A 117 -16.62 -20.43 -8.03
C GLU A 117 -15.69 -21.23 -8.96
N LYS A 118 -15.16 -22.35 -8.46
CA LYS A 118 -14.94 -23.49 -9.35
C LYS A 118 -16.33 -24.00 -9.73
N LYS A 119 -16.90 -23.44 -10.79
CA LYS A 119 -18.04 -24.04 -11.48
C LYS A 119 -17.60 -25.37 -12.14
N PRO A 120 -18.51 -26.34 -12.21
CA PRO A 120 -18.24 -27.77 -12.41
C PRO A 120 -17.64 -28.13 -13.77
#